data_AF-A0A2M7IU23-F1
#
_entry.id   AF-A0A2M7IU23-F1
#
_cell.length_a   1.000
_cell.length_b   1.000
_cell.length_c   1.000
_cell.angle_alpha   90.00
_cell.angle_beta   90.00
_cell.angle_gamma   90.00
#
_symmetry.space_group_name_H-M   'P 1'
#
loop_
_entity.id
_entity.type
_entity.pdbx_description
1 polymer ?
#
loop_
_entity_poly.entity_id
_entity_poly.type
_entity_poly.pdbx_seq_one_letter_code
_entity_poly.pdbx_strand_id
1 'polypeptide(L)'
;MSGTFDKEKYLRDYQLYKRLSEIDGKLASLYSAVEDTLMAAGSDTLNGSLQIYNAVQQNKKKIPGLDTVATKMEVFFEKKRAVVPAPVK
;
A
#
# COMPACT_ATOMS: atom_id res chain seq x y z
N MET A 1 -30.78 -9.18 46.74
CA MET A 1 -29.69 -8.44 46.10
C MET A 1 -30.19 -7.04 45.78
N SER A 2 -29.97 -6.06 46.68
CA SER A 2 -30.30 -4.67 46.39
C SER A 2 -29.22 -4.09 45.48
N GLY A 3 -29.33 -4.36 44.18
CA GLY A 3 -28.44 -3.79 43.17
C GLY A 3 -28.83 -2.35 42.89
N THR A 4 -28.44 -1.42 43.76
CA THR A 4 -28.56 0.01 43.46
C THR A 4 -27.58 0.39 42.35
N PHE A 5 -28.08 1.08 41.33
CA PHE A 5 -27.31 1.57 40.19
C PHE A 5 -26.25 2.60 40.64
N ASP A 6 -24.98 2.33 40.33
CA ASP A 6 -23.86 3.26 40.57
C ASP A 6 -23.72 4.25 39.40
N LYS A 7 -24.39 5.39 39.55
CA LYS A 7 -24.43 6.47 38.56
C LYS A 7 -23.05 7.08 38.30
N GLU A 8 -22.21 7.22 39.33
CA GLU A 8 -20.91 7.87 39.18
C GLU A 8 -19.94 7.00 38.39
N LYS A 9 -19.92 5.69 38.69
CA LYS A 9 -19.16 4.73 37.90
C LYS A 9 -19.62 4.73 36.44
N TYR A 10 -20.93 4.66 36.20
CA TYR A 10 -21.47 4.72 34.84
C TYR A 10 -21.02 5.98 34.08
N LEU A 11 -21.09 7.17 34.72
CA LEU A 11 -20.66 8.41 34.08
C LEU A 11 -19.16 8.43 33.77
N ARG A 12 -18.31 7.88 34.65
CA ARG A 12 -16.87 7.74 34.37
C ARG A 12 -16.61 6.82 33.19
N ASP A 13 -17.24 5.64 33.16
CA ASP A 13 -17.08 4.67 32.09
C ASP A 13 -17.57 5.23 30.74
N TYR A 14 -18.70 5.93 30.74
CA TYR A 14 -19.22 6.62 29.56
C TYR A 14 -18.25 7.69 29.02
N GLN A 15 -17.68 8.52 29.90
CA GLN A 15 -16.71 9.54 29.49
C GLN A 15 -15.41 8.93 28.97
N LEU A 16 -14.95 7.84 29.58
CA LEU A 16 -13.79 7.10 29.09
C LEU A 16 -14.06 6.52 27.71
N TYR A 17 -15.19 5.82 27.53
CA TYR A 17 -15.60 5.28 26.24
C TYR A 17 -15.64 6.36 25.16
N LYS A 18 -16.30 7.49 25.44
CA LYS A 18 -16.38 8.62 24.49
C LYS A 18 -15.00 9.08 24.04
N ARG A 19 -14.06 9.27 24.97
CA ARG A 19 -12.69 9.71 24.67
C ARG A 19 -11.93 8.66 23.86
N LEU A 20 -12.08 7.38 24.19
CA LEU A 20 -11.43 6.29 23.46
C LEU A 20 -11.99 6.15 22.05
N SER A 21 -13.30 6.29 21.84
CA SER A 21 -13.91 6.27 20.51
C SER A 21 -13.42 7.43 19.63
N GLU A 22 -13.20 8.61 20.21
CA GLU A 22 -12.61 9.74 19.48
C GLU A 22 -11.16 9.47 19.06
N ILE A 23 -10.37 8.78 19.90
CA ILE A 23 -9.00 8.38 19.59
C ILE A 23 -9.00 7.28 18.51
N ASP A 24 -9.85 6.28 18.65
CA ASP A 24 -9.99 5.17 17.70
C ASP A 24 -10.31 5.68 16.29
N GLY A 25 -11.27 6.60 16.17
CA GLY A 25 -11.59 7.23 14.88
C GLY A 25 -10.41 7.99 14.25
N LYS A 26 -9.60 8.68 15.07
CA LYS A 26 -8.38 9.36 14.60
C LYS A 26 -7.31 8.37 14.14
N LEU A 27 -7.13 7.27 14.86
CA LEU A 27 -6.19 6.22 14.49
C LEU A 27 -6.60 5.53 13.18
N ALA A 28 -7.88 5.21 13.01
CA ALA A 28 -8.40 4.64 11.77
C ALA A 28 -8.17 5.58 10.58
N SER A 29 -8.44 6.88 10.75
CA SER A 29 -8.20 7.89 9.70
C SER A 29 -6.72 8.02 9.36
N LEU A 30 -5.83 8.05 10.36
CA LEU A 30 -4.39 8.11 10.15
C LEU A 30 -3.88 6.88 9.43
N TYR A 31 -4.33 5.69 9.84
CA TYR A 31 -3.97 4.42 9.22
C TYR A 31 -4.33 4.41 7.73
N SER A 32 -5.57 4.79 7.39
CA SER A 32 -6.00 4.90 5.99
C SER A 32 -5.13 5.87 5.18
N ALA A 33 -4.83 7.06 5.74
CA ALA A 33 -4.01 8.04 5.05
C ALA A 33 -2.57 7.54 4.80
N VAL A 34 -2.01 6.79 5.75
CA VAL A 34 -0.68 6.16 5.61
C VAL A 34 -0.72 5.07 4.53
N GLU A 35 -1.75 4.22 4.52
CA GLU A 35 -1.91 3.20 3.47
C GLU A 35 -2.04 3.82 2.07
N ASP A 36 -2.88 4.85 1.93
CA ASP A 36 -3.05 5.56 0.65
C ASP A 36 -1.73 6.18 0.18
N THR A 37 -0.98 6.77 1.10
CA THR A 37 0.33 7.38 0.80
C THR A 37 1.36 6.32 0.40
N LEU A 38 1.39 5.17 1.08
CA LEU A 38 2.26 4.05 0.73
C LEU A 38 1.93 3.50 -0.66
N MET A 39 0.64 3.36 -0.98
CA MET A 39 0.19 2.92 -2.30
C MET A 39 0.59 3.91 -3.40
N ALA A 40 0.38 5.21 -3.17
CA ALA A 40 0.76 6.26 -4.10
C ALA A 40 2.29 6.29 -4.33
N ALA A 41 3.08 6.35 -3.26
CA ALA A 41 4.53 6.37 -3.34
C ALA A 41 5.11 5.10 -3.98
N GLY A 42 4.54 3.93 -3.68
CA GLY A 42 4.90 2.67 -4.32
C GLY A 42 4.60 2.66 -5.81
N SER A 43 3.44 3.20 -6.22
CA SER A 43 3.04 3.32 -7.62
C SER A 43 3.96 4.25 -8.40
N ASP A 44 4.30 5.40 -7.84
CA ASP A 44 5.24 6.36 -8.43
C ASP A 44 6.64 5.77 -8.57
N THR A 45 7.10 5.04 -7.55
CA THR A 45 8.38 4.34 -7.56
C THR A 45 8.41 3.28 -8.67
N LEU A 46 7.36 2.47 -8.81
CA LEU A 46 7.25 1.48 -9.87
C LEU A 46 7.25 2.14 -11.26
N ASN A 47 6.47 3.22 -11.44
CA ASN A 47 6.40 3.95 -12.69
C ASN A 47 7.76 4.54 -13.08
N GLY A 48 8.46 5.20 -12.15
CA GLY A 48 9.81 5.71 -12.37
C GLY A 48 10.80 4.59 -12.72
N SER A 49 10.72 3.46 -12.02
CA SER A 49 11.55 2.29 -12.28
C SER A 49 11.29 1.71 -13.69
N LEU A 50 10.04 1.67 -14.13
CA LEU A 50 9.65 1.24 -15.48
C LEU A 50 10.14 2.22 -16.56
N GLN A 51 10.12 3.53 -16.29
CA GLN A 51 10.66 4.52 -17.22
C GLN A 51 12.16 4.32 -17.45
N ILE A 52 12.93 4.11 -16.37
CA ILE A 52 14.37 3.80 -16.46
C ILE A 52 14.58 2.50 -17.23
N TYR A 53 13.85 1.44 -16.89
CA TYR A 53 13.94 0.17 -17.60
C TYR A 53 13.66 0.32 -19.10
N ASN A 54 12.60 1.03 -19.47
CA ASN A 54 12.27 1.29 -20.87
C ASN A 54 13.37 2.09 -21.58
N ALA A 55 13.95 3.11 -20.93
CA ALA A 55 15.05 3.89 -21.50
C ALA A 55 16.29 3.01 -21.74
N VAL A 56 16.63 2.13 -20.79
CA VAL A 56 17.72 1.15 -20.92
C VAL A 56 17.44 0.22 -22.11
N GLN A 57 16.24 -0.35 -22.19
CA GLN A 57 15.83 -1.25 -23.27
C GLN A 57 15.91 -0.59 -24.66
N GLN A 58 15.46 0.66 -24.79
CA GLN A 58 15.50 1.41 -26.06
C GLN A 58 16.91 1.74 -26.53
N ASN A 59 17.86 1.89 -25.60
CA ASN A 59 19.22 2.32 -25.90
C ASN A 59 20.27 1.21 -25.78
N LYS A 60 19.87 -0.01 -25.38
CA LYS A 60 20.79 -1.13 -25.09
C LYS A 60 21.75 -1.50 -26.23
N LYS A 61 21.38 -1.25 -27.48
CA LYS A 61 22.20 -1.51 -28.67
C LYS A 61 23.05 -0.31 -29.12
N LYS A 62 22.79 0.88 -28.57
CA LYS A 62 23.44 2.14 -28.95
C LYS A 62 24.61 2.48 -28.03
N ILE A 63 24.62 1.97 -26.80
CA ILE A 63 25.62 2.25 -25.78
C ILE A 63 26.32 0.94 -25.40
N PRO A 64 27.65 0.82 -25.60
CA PRO A 64 28.40 -0.37 -25.20
C PRO A 64 28.22 -0.72 -23.71
N GLY A 65 27.97 -2.00 -23.40
CA GLY A 65 27.80 -2.50 -22.03
C GLY A 65 26.41 -2.30 -21.42
N LEU A 66 25.53 -1.51 -22.07
CA LEU A 66 24.16 -1.29 -21.59
C LEU A 66 23.24 -2.50 -21.85
N ASP A 67 23.58 -3.34 -22.81
CA ASP A 67 22.97 -4.64 -23.06
C ASP A 67 23.04 -5.57 -21.84
N THR A 68 24.18 -5.60 -21.18
CA THR A 68 24.39 -6.41 -19.96
C THR A 68 23.50 -5.91 -18.82
N VAL A 69 23.33 -4.58 -18.71
CA VAL A 69 22.43 -3.97 -17.72
C VAL A 69 20.97 -4.29 -18.05
N ALA A 70 20.58 -4.22 -19.32
CA ALA A 70 19.22 -4.55 -19.77
C ALA A 70 18.83 -6.00 -19.39
N THR A 71 19.72 -6.97 -19.64
CA THR A 71 19.52 -8.38 -19.28
C THR A 71 19.36 -8.57 -17.77
N LYS A 72 20.16 -7.86 -16.96
CA LYS A 72 20.03 -7.93 -15.49
C LYS A 72 18.70 -7.36 -15.01
N MET A 73 18.21 -6.28 -15.63
CA MET A 73 16.94 -5.66 -15.28
C MET A 73 15.73 -6.50 -15.74
N GLU A 74 15.85 -7.22 -16.86
CA GLU A 74 14.77 -8.10 -17.36
C GLU A 74 14.27 -9.08 -16.29
N VAL A 75 15.16 -9.65 -15.46
CA VAL A 75 14.80 -10.56 -14.36
C VAL A 75 13.85 -9.92 -13.33
N PHE A 76 13.95 -8.61 -13.10
CA PHE A 76 13.15 -7.89 -12.11
C PHE A 76 11.84 -7.34 -12.69
N PHE A 77 11.81 -7.02 -13.99
CA PHE A 77 10.64 -6.49 -14.70
C PHE A 77 9.94 -7.54 -15.56
N GLU A 78 10.30 -8.81 -15.43
CA GLU A 78 9.66 -9.91 -16.13
C GLU A 78 8.15 -9.84 -15.89
N LYS A 79 7.41 -9.54 -16.96
CA LYS A 79 5.96 -9.59 -16.94
C LYS A 79 5.58 -11.02 -16.58
N LYS A 80 5.14 -11.26 -15.34
CA LYS A 80 4.29 -12.40 -15.04
C LYS A 80 3.08 -12.24 -15.95
N ARG A 81 3.07 -12.94 -17.09
CA ARG A 81 1.92 -12.99 -17.99
C ARG A 81 0.75 -13.44 -17.13
N ALA A 82 -0.26 -12.58 -16.97
CA ALA A 82 -1.53 -13.03 -16.44
C ALA A 82 -1.99 -14.19 -17.33
N VAL A 83 -2.12 -15.38 -16.76
CA VAL A 83 -2.78 -16.49 -17.42
C VAL A 83 -4.22 -16.05 -17.58
N VAL A 84 -4.59 -15.55 -18.76
CA VAL A 84 -5.99 -15.27 -19.08
C VAL A 84 -6.69 -16.62 -19.04
N PRO A 85 -7.65 -16.86 -18.11
CA PRO A 85 -8.40 -18.10 -18.10
C PRO A 85 -9.15 -18.21 -19.42
N ALA A 86 -9.06 -19.36 -20.08
CA ALA A 86 -9.73 -19.60 -21.35
C ALA A 86 -11.23 -19.33 -21.23
N PRO A 87 -11.89 -18.73 -22.23
CA PRO A 87 -13.33 -18.52 -22.20
C PRO A 87 -14.02 -19.88 -22.11
N VAL A 88 -14.90 -20.03 -21.10
CA VAL A 88 -15.78 -21.20 -20.95
C VAL A 88 -16.71 -21.21 -22.16
N LYS A 89 -16.68 -22.30 -22.92
CA LYS A 89 -17.58 -22.57 -24.05
C LYS A 89 -18.98 -22.94 -23.58
#